data_AF-A0AAV7KID1-F1
#
_entry.id   AF-A0AAV7KID1-F1
#
_cell.length_a   1.000
_cell.length_b   1.000
_cell.length_c   1.000
_cell.angle_alpha   90.00
_cell.angle_beta   90.00
_cell.angle_gamma   90.00
#
_symmetry.space_group_name_H-M   'P 1'
#
loop_
_entity.id
_entity.type
_entity.pdbx_description
1 polymer ?
#
loop_
_entity_poly.entity_id
_entity_poly.type
_entity_poly.pdbx_seq_one_letter_code
_entity_poly.pdbx_strand_id
1 'polypeptide(L)'
;MSALLFRSAMRGLCVTRPIKRGNVKPVTVVRHKWQSGDHIPSQEEQVTGIEKLEYDALMAGVQDPWNMEVPELGMASRANPNLVNSMFEERIIGCICKF
;
A
#
# COMPACT_ATOMS: atom_id res chain seq x y z
N MET A 1 35.71 -56.27 45.66
CA MET A 1 36.30 -56.02 44.32
C MET A 1 35.31 -55.19 43.54
N SER A 2 35.65 -53.91 43.35
CA SER A 2 34.74 -52.84 42.94
C SER A 2 34.21 -53.01 41.52
N ALA A 3 32.89 -52.97 41.36
CA ALA A 3 32.22 -52.83 40.08
C ALA A 3 31.50 -51.47 40.04
N LEU A 4 32.01 -50.61 39.16
CA LEU A 4 31.29 -49.72 38.24
C LEU A 4 30.32 -48.65 38.78
N LEU A 5 30.29 -47.55 38.00
CA LEU A 5 29.32 -46.45 37.98
C LEU A 5 29.63 -45.40 39.05
N PHE A 6 29.97 -44.16 38.71
CA PHE A 6 29.05 -43.24 38.06
C PHE A 6 29.72 -42.31 37.05
N ARG A 7 29.00 -42.17 35.94
CA ARG A 7 29.34 -41.43 34.73
C ARG A 7 29.36 -39.92 34.97
N SER A 8 30.25 -39.26 34.23
CA SER A 8 30.41 -37.82 34.05
C SER A 8 29.09 -37.04 34.01
N ALA A 9 28.96 -36.05 34.90
CA ALA A 9 27.88 -35.07 34.91
C ALA A 9 28.23 -33.89 33.99
N MET A 10 28.04 -34.04 32.67
CA MET A 10 27.91 -32.89 31.79
C MET A 10 26.43 -32.66 31.52
N ARG A 11 25.81 -31.83 32.36
CA ARG A 11 24.49 -31.26 32.10
C ARG A 11 24.64 -30.28 30.93
N GLY A 12 24.30 -30.73 29.72
CA GLY A 12 24.11 -29.83 28.58
C GLY A 12 22.95 -28.88 28.88
N LEU A 13 23.24 -27.60 29.10
CA LEU A 13 22.23 -26.55 29.05
C LEU A 13 21.79 -26.41 27.59
N CYS A 14 20.69 -27.04 27.24
CA CYS A 14 19.94 -26.67 26.05
C CYS A 14 19.42 -25.24 26.28
N VAL A 15 20.02 -24.25 25.62
CA VAL A 15 19.53 -22.88 25.64
C VAL A 15 18.28 -22.82 24.75
N THR A 16 17.14 -23.20 25.30
CA THR A 16 15.85 -22.82 24.71
C THR A 16 15.64 -21.34 25.02
N ARG A 17 16.06 -20.46 24.10
CA ARG A 17 15.65 -19.05 24.18
C ARG A 17 14.13 -19.03 24.02
N PRO A 18 13.34 -18.60 25.02
CA PRO A 18 11.93 -18.40 24.80
C PRO A 18 11.79 -17.31 23.72
N ILE A 19 11.15 -17.64 22.60
CA ILE A 19 10.68 -16.62 21.66
C ILE A 19 9.75 -15.75 22.49
N LYS A 20 10.20 -14.55 22.86
CA LYS A 20 9.32 -13.54 23.46
C LYS A 20 8.22 -13.32 22.43
N ARG A 21 7.03 -13.87 22.68
CA ARG A 21 5.81 -13.50 21.97
C ARG A 21 5.65 -12.01 22.25
N GLY A 22 6.19 -11.18 21.36
CA GLY A 22 5.95 -9.75 21.39
C GLY A 22 4.44 -9.52 21.41
N ASN A 23 4.00 -8.45 22.07
CA ASN A 23 2.60 -8.04 22.07
C ASN A 23 2.15 -7.78 20.62
N VAL A 24 1.68 -8.82 19.94
CA VAL A 24 0.95 -8.71 18.67
C VAL A 24 -0.42 -8.17 19.03
N LYS A 25 -0.65 -6.89 18.71
CA LYS A 25 -1.98 -6.30 18.80
C LYS A 25 -2.90 -7.12 17.89
N PRO A 26 -4.08 -7.56 18.36
CA PRO A 26 -5.00 -8.26 17.48
C PRO A 26 -5.38 -7.32 16.33
N VAL A 27 -5.17 -7.77 15.10
CA VAL A 27 -5.68 -7.07 13.92
C VAL A 27 -7.19 -7.17 14.00
N THR A 28 -7.85 -6.03 14.24
CA THR A 28 -9.31 -5.96 14.24
C THR A 28 -9.78 -6.17 12.81
N VAL A 29 -10.32 -7.36 12.53
CA VAL A 29 -10.96 -7.64 11.25
C VAL A 29 -12.32 -6.96 11.26
N VAL A 30 -12.42 -5.78 10.63
CA VAL A 30 -13.70 -5.11 10.42
C VAL A 30 -14.37 -5.78 9.22
N ARG A 31 -15.36 -6.65 9.47
CA ARG A 31 -16.30 -7.07 8.42
C ARG A 31 -17.38 -5.99 8.31
N HIS A 32 -17.32 -5.20 7.24
CA HIS A 32 -18.43 -4.35 6.86
C HIS A 32 -19.65 -5.25 6.57
N LYS A 33 -20.74 -5.10 7.35
CA LYS A 33 -22.01 -5.75 7.02
C LYS A 33 -22.54 -5.11 5.73
N TRP A 34 -22.88 -5.94 4.76
CA TRP A 34 -23.66 -5.48 3.60
C TRP A 34 -25.00 -4.95 4.09
N GLN A 35 -25.33 -3.70 3.75
CA GLN A 35 -26.61 -3.11 4.14
C GLN A 35 -27.71 -3.68 3.24
N SER A 36 -28.53 -4.57 3.78
CA SER A 36 -29.75 -5.05 3.14
C SER A 36 -30.88 -4.04 3.36
N GLY A 37 -30.86 -2.94 2.60
CA GLY A 37 -31.92 -1.94 2.56
C GLY A 37 -32.91 -2.21 1.42
N ASP A 38 -34.14 -1.69 1.52
CA ASP A 38 -35.21 -1.81 0.51
C ASP A 38 -35.01 -0.83 -0.68
N HIS A 39 -33.83 -0.22 -0.80
CA HIS A 39 -33.48 0.75 -1.84
C HIS A 39 -32.24 0.31 -2.62
N ILE A 40 -32.14 0.80 -3.85
CA ILE A 40 -30.89 0.70 -4.61
C ILE A 40 -29.88 1.62 -3.92
N PRO A 41 -28.70 1.11 -3.53
CA PRO A 41 -27.69 1.90 -2.87
C PRO A 41 -27.14 3.00 -3.79
N SER A 42 -26.80 4.11 -3.18
CA SER A 42 -26.22 5.27 -3.87
C SER A 42 -24.73 5.04 -4.15
N GLN A 43 -24.15 5.84 -5.05
CA GLN A 43 -22.74 5.72 -5.41
C GLN A 43 -21.84 5.82 -4.17
N GLU A 44 -22.05 6.81 -3.30
CA GLU A 44 -21.26 6.99 -2.05
C GLU A 44 -21.23 5.76 -1.13
N GLU A 45 -22.30 4.95 -1.13
CA GLU A 45 -22.43 3.74 -0.30
C GLU A 45 -21.74 2.53 -0.93
N GLN A 46 -21.65 2.49 -2.26
CA GLN A 46 -21.15 1.35 -3.03
C GLN A 46 -19.74 1.50 -3.58
N VAL A 47 -19.26 2.74 -3.80
CA VAL A 47 -17.92 2.98 -4.34
C VAL A 47 -16.86 2.35 -3.42
N THR A 48 -15.98 1.54 -4.00
CA THR A 48 -14.93 0.83 -3.27
C THR A 48 -13.61 0.84 -4.05
N GLY A 49 -12.50 0.52 -3.37
CA GLY A 49 -11.20 0.44 -4.01
C GLY A 49 -10.72 1.79 -4.57
N ILE A 50 -10.20 1.79 -5.80
CA ILE A 50 -9.69 2.99 -6.49
C ILE A 50 -10.83 3.95 -6.84
N GLU A 51 -12.00 3.42 -7.19
CA GLU A 51 -13.19 4.22 -7.50
C GLU A 51 -13.59 5.11 -6.30
N LYS A 52 -13.50 4.57 -5.08
CA LYS A 52 -13.74 5.38 -3.87
C LYS A 52 -12.70 6.49 -3.69
N LEU A 53 -11.42 6.21 -3.95
CA LEU A 53 -10.35 7.20 -3.87
C LEU A 53 -10.55 8.33 -4.89
N GLU A 54 -10.97 7.97 -6.10
CA GLU A 54 -11.32 8.94 -7.14
C GLU A 54 -12.54 9.77 -6.73
N TYR A 55 -13.62 9.13 -6.29
CA TYR A 55 -14.83 9.78 -5.81
C TYR A 55 -14.53 10.78 -4.67
N ASP A 56 -13.79 10.36 -3.65
CA ASP A 56 -13.43 11.20 -2.51
C ASP A 56 -12.54 12.39 -2.95
N ALA A 57 -11.63 12.19 -3.91
CA ALA A 57 -10.78 13.25 -4.45
C ALA A 57 -11.57 14.28 -5.27
N LEU A 58 -12.50 13.82 -6.11
CA LEU A 58 -13.40 14.69 -6.87
C LEU A 58 -14.29 15.50 -5.93
N MET A 59 -14.83 14.88 -4.88
CA MET A 59 -15.63 15.55 -3.85
C MET A 59 -14.82 16.58 -3.05
N ALA A 60 -13.51 16.37 -2.90
CA ALA A 60 -12.58 17.33 -2.30
C ALA A 60 -12.18 18.49 -3.26
N GLY A 61 -12.64 18.45 -4.52
CA GLY A 61 -12.34 19.46 -5.53
C GLY A 61 -11.04 19.25 -6.31
N VAL A 62 -10.43 18.06 -6.23
CA VAL A 62 -9.30 17.69 -7.08
C VAL A 62 -9.83 17.23 -8.43
N GLN A 63 -9.59 18.00 -9.48
CA GLN A 63 -10.23 17.75 -10.79
C GLN A 63 -9.70 16.49 -11.51
N ASP A 64 -8.39 16.25 -11.47
CA ASP A 64 -7.78 15.07 -12.13
C ASP A 64 -6.82 14.35 -11.18
N PRO A 65 -7.33 13.46 -10.31
CA PRO A 65 -6.50 12.75 -9.33
C PRO A 65 -5.58 11.70 -9.97
N TRP A 66 -5.91 11.21 -11.16
CA TRP A 66 -5.22 10.09 -11.81
C TRP A 66 -4.51 10.46 -13.13
N ASN A 67 -4.40 11.75 -13.44
CA ASN A 67 -3.80 12.28 -14.68
C ASN A 67 -4.42 11.64 -15.95
N MET A 68 -5.76 11.55 -15.97
CA MET A 68 -6.53 11.05 -17.10
C MET A 68 -6.62 12.09 -18.23
N GLU A 69 -6.49 13.37 -17.91
CA GLU A 69 -6.48 14.44 -18.89
C GLU A 69 -5.08 14.60 -19.49
N VAL A 70 -5.03 14.90 -20.80
CA VAL A 70 -3.76 15.19 -21.48
C VAL A 70 -3.41 16.66 -21.22
N PRO A 71 -2.33 16.98 -20.49
CA PRO A 71 -1.95 18.36 -20.26
C PRO A 71 -1.50 19.01 -21.57
N GLU A 72 -2.02 20.20 -21.85
CA GLU A 72 -1.53 21.03 -22.95
C GLU A 72 -0.17 21.62 -22.57
N LEU A 73 0.89 21.02 -23.10
CA LEU A 73 2.25 21.50 -22.89
C LEU A 73 2.64 22.51 -23.97
N GLY A 74 3.19 23.64 -23.54
CA GLY A 74 3.72 24.67 -24.43
C GLY A 74 5.07 24.28 -25.07
N MET A 75 5.64 25.21 -25.84
CA MET A 75 6.99 25.05 -26.38
C MET A 75 8.02 25.09 -25.24
N ALA A 76 8.69 23.96 -24.99
CA ALA A 76 9.80 23.88 -24.06
C ALA A 76 11.05 24.53 -24.64
N SER A 77 11.82 25.21 -23.78
CA SER A 77 13.18 25.67 -24.08
C SER A 77 14.16 25.08 -23.09
N ARG A 78 15.47 25.20 -23.35
CA ARG A 78 16.50 24.76 -22.38
C ARG A 78 16.41 25.51 -21.05
N ALA A 79 16.04 26.78 -21.07
CA ALA A 79 15.87 27.60 -19.87
C ALA A 79 14.56 27.27 -19.14
N ASN A 80 13.49 27.01 -19.89
CA ASN A 80 12.15 26.70 -19.37
C ASN A 80 11.65 25.39 -19.99
N PRO A 81 12.01 24.23 -19.41
CA PRO A 81 11.54 22.94 -19.88
C PRO A 81 10.08 22.68 -19.47
N ASN A 82 9.42 21.75 -20.16
CA ASN A 82 8.10 21.25 -19.74
C ASN A 82 8.28 20.33 -18.52
N LEU A 83 7.63 20.69 -17.41
CA LEU A 83 7.65 19.89 -16.19
C LEU A 83 6.63 18.76 -16.30
N VAL A 84 7.10 17.53 -16.18
CA VAL A 84 6.25 16.33 -16.24
C VAL A 84 6.37 15.60 -14.91
N ASN A 85 5.24 15.41 -14.24
CA ASN A 85 5.21 14.71 -12.96
C ASN A 85 5.37 13.20 -13.19
N SER A 86 6.20 12.54 -12.37
CA SER A 86 6.32 11.08 -12.33
C SER A 86 6.32 10.63 -10.87
N MET A 87 5.74 9.45 -10.62
CA MET A 87 5.89 8.76 -9.34
C MET A 87 7.27 8.08 -9.22
N PHE A 88 7.94 7.87 -10.36
CA PHE A 88 9.23 7.18 -10.48
C PHE A 88 10.32 8.13 -11.02
N GLU A 89 11.54 7.62 -11.14
CA GLU A 89 12.69 8.38 -11.64
C GLU A 89 12.62 8.71 -13.14
N GLU A 90 11.82 7.96 -13.92
CA GLU A 90 11.64 8.17 -15.36
C GLU A 90 10.16 8.02 -15.77
N ARG A 91 9.80 8.60 -16.92
CA ARG A 91 8.45 8.51 -17.51
C ARG A 91 8.54 8.58 -19.03
N ILE A 92 7.72 7.77 -19.70
CA ILE A 92 7.59 7.79 -21.17
C ILE A 92 6.83 9.06 -21.58
N ILE A 93 7.38 9.79 -22.56
CA ILE A 93 6.81 11.03 -23.09
C ILE A 93 6.50 10.86 -24.59
N GLY A 94 5.28 11.18 -25.00
CA GLY A 94 4.92 11.32 -26.42
C GLY A 94 4.97 12.79 -26.85
N CYS A 95 5.94 13.18 -27.67
CA CYS A 95 5.89 14.49 -28.35
C CYS A 95 4.96 14.40 -29.56
N ILE A 96 3.91 15.21 -29.57
CA ILE A 96 3.16 15.52 -30.78
C ILE A 96 3.76 16.81 -31.35
N CYS A 97 4.86 16.64 -32.07
CA CYS A 97 5.55 17.78 -32.65
C CYS A 97 4.79 18.21 -33.92
N LYS A 98 4.47 19.50 -34.06
CA LYS A 98 3.97 20.04 -35.34
C LYS A 98 5.15 20.07 -36.31
N PHE A 99 5.04 19.32 -37.42
CA PHE A 99 5.94 19.46 -38.56
C PHE A 99 5.63 20.73 -39.35
#